data_AF-A0A147K8C3-F1
#
_entry.id   AF-A0A147K8C3-F1
#
_cell.length_a   1.000
_cell.length_b   1.000
_cell.length_c   1.000
_cell.angle_alpha   90.00
_cell.angle_beta   90.00
_cell.angle_gamma   90.00
#
_symmetry.space_group_name_H-M   'P 1'
#
loop_
_entity.id
_entity.type
_entity.pdbx_description
1 polymer ?
#
loop_
_entity_poly.entity_id
_entity_poly.type
_entity_poly.pdbx_seq_one_letter_code
_entity_poly.pdbx_strand_id
1 'polypeptide(L)'
;MYENFRVVFTLKAVEEGKVKDDRIAIVQYSVKEQKIIHFTGELRVKFNQVGIFPQFQDFKTSTIPPSLYKQIGYEAKRYIKSQKNYLEVGTYE
;
A
#
# COMPACT_ATOMS: atom_id res chain seq x y z
N MET A 1 0.93 23.51 4.40
CA MET A 1 0.57 22.74 5.61
C MET A 1 -0.50 21.75 5.17
N TYR A 2 -0.23 20.44 5.20
CA TYR A 2 -1.11 19.41 4.64
C TYR A 2 -1.93 18.76 5.76
N GLU A 3 -2.85 19.51 6.38
CA GLU A 3 -3.42 19.14 7.69
C GLU A 3 -4.54 18.08 7.67
N ASN A 4 -5.16 17.76 6.54
CA ASN A 4 -6.33 16.85 6.51
C ASN A 4 -6.34 15.83 5.35
N PHE A 5 -5.20 15.24 5.02
CA PHE A 5 -5.17 14.14 4.04
C PHE A 5 -5.45 12.79 4.71
N ARG A 6 -6.51 12.12 4.26
CA ARG A 6 -6.80 10.72 4.61
C ARG A 6 -6.34 9.81 3.48
N VAL A 7 -5.59 8.77 3.82
CA VAL A 7 -5.22 7.72 2.88
C VAL A 7 -6.18 6.55 3.06
N VAL A 8 -6.81 6.13 1.97
CA VAL A 8 -7.70 4.96 1.92
C VAL A 8 -7.00 3.89 1.09
N PHE A 9 -7.01 2.66 1.58
CA PHE A 9 -6.40 1.51 0.93
C PHE A 9 -7.46 0.49 0.54
N THR A 10 -7.28 -0.12 -0.63
CA THR A 10 -8.06 -1.24 -1.13
C THR A 10 -7.09 -2.29 -1.63
N LEU A 11 -7.20 -3.52 -1.11
CA LEU A 11 -6.39 -4.64 -1.60
C LEU A 11 -6.94 -5.10 -2.95
N LYS A 12 -6.09 -5.18 -3.98
CA LYS A 12 -6.46 -5.69 -5.30
C LYS A 12 -6.05 -7.14 -5.53
N ALA A 13 -4.85 -7.49 -5.10
CA ALA A 13 -4.30 -8.80 -5.34
C ALA A 13 -3.20 -9.11 -4.34
N VAL A 14 -2.95 -10.40 -4.17
CA VAL A 14 -1.78 -10.92 -3.47
C VAL A 14 -1.10 -11.91 -4.39
N GLU A 15 0.17 -11.65 -4.68
CA GLU A 15 1.01 -12.49 -5.53
C GLU A 15 2.08 -13.20 -4.70
N GLU A 16 2.61 -14.31 -5.23
CA GLU A 16 3.79 -14.94 -4.67
C GLU A 16 5.04 -14.08 -4.91
N GLY A 17 5.86 -13.95 -3.87
CA GLY A 17 7.16 -13.30 -3.98
C GLY A 17 8.20 -14.23 -4.61
N LYS A 18 9.34 -13.66 -5.00
CA LYS A 18 10.47 -14.41 -5.58
C LYS A 18 11.16 -15.35 -4.60
N VAL A 19 10.97 -15.14 -3.29
CA VAL A 19 11.57 -15.94 -2.23
C VAL A 19 10.46 -16.75 -1.57
N LYS A 20 10.80 -17.96 -1.12
CA LYS A 20 9.89 -18.82 -0.36
C LYS A 20 9.29 -18.03 0.82
N ASP A 21 7.97 -18.14 1.00
CA ASP A 21 7.17 -17.46 2.03
C ASP A 21 7.02 -15.94 1.90
N ASP A 22 7.59 -15.31 0.86
CA ASP A 22 7.27 -13.94 0.53
C ASP A 22 5.92 -13.86 -0.20
N ARG A 23 5.10 -12.89 0.19
CA ARG A 23 3.90 -12.48 -0.54
C ARG A 23 3.99 -11.00 -0.89
N ILE A 24 3.37 -10.62 -1.99
CA ILE A 24 3.31 -9.24 -2.45
C ILE A 24 1.84 -8.84 -2.54
N ALA A 25 1.40 -7.96 -1.62
CA ALA A 25 0.09 -7.35 -1.72
C ALA A 25 0.14 -6.15 -2.67
N ILE A 26 -0.70 -6.16 -3.70
CA ILE A 26 -0.95 -5.00 -4.56
C ILE A 26 -2.10 -4.22 -3.93
N VAL A 27 -1.78 -3.03 -3.41
CA VAL A 27 -2.74 -2.18 -2.71
C VAL A 27 -2.97 -0.91 -3.51
N GLN A 28 -4.21 -0.67 -3.90
CA GLN A 28 -4.60 0.62 -4.43
C GLN A 28 -4.76 1.61 -3.27
N TYR A 29 -4.16 2.78 -3.39
CA TYR A 29 -4.34 3.86 -2.43
C TYR A 29 -5.04 5.06 -3.07
N SER A 30 -5.78 5.79 -2.25
CA SER A 30 -6.39 7.07 -2.61
C SER A 30 -6.09 8.07 -1.50
N VAL A 31 -5.45 9.18 -1.87
CA VAL A 31 -5.19 10.31 -0.97
C VAL A 31 -6.32 11.32 -1.16
N LYS A 32 -7.10 11.53 -0.10
CA LYS A 32 -8.28 12.38 -0.12
C LYS A 32 -8.14 13.53 0.86
N GLU A 33 -8.61 14.70 0.46
CA GLU A 33 -8.84 15.85 1.34
C GLU A 33 -10.35 16.11 1.34
N GLN A 34 -10.99 16.00 2.50
CA GLN A 34 -12.45 16.02 2.62
C GLN A 34 -13.15 15.00 1.70
N LYS A 35 -13.80 15.45 0.62
CA LYS A 35 -14.47 14.61 -0.40
C LYS A 35 -13.73 14.55 -1.73
N ILE A 36 -12.62 15.26 -1.88
CA ILE A 36 -11.87 15.37 -3.14
C ILE A 36 -10.73 14.35 -3.12
N ILE A 37 -10.63 13.58 -4.20
CA ILE A 37 -9.50 12.66 -4.42
C ILE A 37 -8.43 13.44 -5.16
N HIS A 38 -7.27 13.64 -4.51
CA HIS A 38 -6.16 14.36 -5.11
C HIS A 38 -5.21 13.41 -5.85
N PHE A 39 -4.97 12.24 -5.27
CA PHE A 39 -4.04 11.27 -5.83
C PHE A 39 -4.58 9.86 -5.68
N THR A 40 -4.31 9.04 -6.70
CA THR A 40 -4.52 7.61 -6.66
C THR A 40 -3.32 6.91 -7.24
N GLY A 41 -3.12 5.66 -6.83
CA GLY A 41 -2.09 4.83 -7.41
C GLY A 41 -2.08 3.47 -6.76
N GLU A 42 -1.10 2.68 -7.14
CA GLU A 42 -0.89 1.33 -6.62
C GLU A 42 0.45 1.27 -5.90
N LEU A 43 0.48 0.49 -4.83
CA LEU A 43 1.66 0.26 -4.01
C LEU A 43 1.78 -1.23 -3.77
N ARG A 44 2.92 -1.79 -4.16
CA ARG A 44 3.29 -3.15 -3.80
C ARG A 44 3.84 -3.16 -2.39
N VAL A 45 3.31 -4.05 -1.57
CA VAL A 45 3.74 -4.25 -0.19
C VAL A 45 4.18 -5.69 -0.06
N LYS A 46 5.48 -5.91 0.03
CA LYS A 46 6.03 -7.22 0.34
C LYS A 46 5.78 -7.54 1.81
N PHE A 47 5.32 -8.73 2.13
CA PHE A 47 5.18 -9.17 3.51
C PHE A 47 5.52 -10.65 3.65
N ASN A 48 6.03 -11.00 4.84
CA ASN A 48 6.34 -12.37 5.24
C ASN A 48 6.24 -12.48 6.78
N GLN A 49 6.77 -13.57 7.34
CA GLN A 49 6.78 -13.78 8.79
C GLN A 49 7.59 -12.71 9.54
N VAL A 50 8.73 -12.27 8.96
CA VAL A 50 9.65 -11.31 9.56
C VAL A 50 9.07 -9.90 9.59
N GLY A 51 8.42 -9.47 8.50
CA GLY A 51 8.00 -8.08 8.39
C GLY A 51 7.12 -7.75 7.20
N ILE A 52 6.86 -6.45 7.07
CA ILE A 52 6.03 -5.84 6.03
C ILE A 52 6.81 -4.63 5.49
N PHE A 53 7.02 -4.62 4.19
CA PHE A 53 7.97 -3.79 3.47
C PHE A 53 7.29 -3.17 2.24
N PRO A 54 6.77 -1.93 2.36
CA PRO A 54 6.25 -1.18 1.23
C PRO A 54 7.33 -0.88 0.18
N GLN A 55 7.02 -1.05 -1.10
CA GLN A 55 7.95 -0.76 -2.20
C GLN A 55 7.83 0.70 -2.65
N PHE A 56 8.60 1.59 -2.01
CA PHE A 56 8.59 3.03 -2.32
C PHE A 56 9.00 3.39 -3.76
N GLN A 57 9.54 2.44 -4.52
CA GLN A 57 9.86 2.64 -5.94
C GLN A 57 8.59 2.89 -6.78
N ASP A 58 7.44 2.35 -6.35
CA ASP A 58 6.15 2.53 -7.03
C ASP A 58 5.65 3.99 -6.98
N PHE A 59 6.15 4.77 -6.03
CA PHE A 59 5.84 6.21 -5.97
C PHE A 59 6.63 7.02 -7.00
N LYS A 60 7.77 6.52 -7.51
CA LYS A 60 8.61 7.28 -8.45
C LYS A 60 7.91 7.57 -9.78
N THR A 61 6.93 6.74 -10.14
CA THR A 61 6.10 6.90 -11.34
C THR A 61 4.81 7.67 -11.06
N SER A 62 4.58 8.09 -9.81
CA SER A 62 3.36 8.80 -9.39
C SER A 62 3.59 10.32 -9.32
N THR A 63 2.52 11.10 -9.49
CA THR A 63 2.52 12.56 -9.35
C THR A 63 2.48 13.04 -7.89
N ILE A 64 2.75 12.13 -6.94
CA ILE A 64 2.53 12.37 -5.52
C ILE A 64 3.70 13.17 -4.94
N PRO A 65 3.42 14.12 -4.04
CA PRO A 65 4.47 14.80 -3.29
C PRO A 65 5.36 13.82 -2.50
N PRO A 66 6.70 13.90 -2.59
CA PRO A 66 7.62 13.03 -1.85
C PRO A 66 7.40 13.04 -0.33
N SER A 67 6.85 14.11 0.23
CA SER A 67 6.47 14.22 1.65
C SER A 67 5.43 13.19 2.06
N LEU A 68 4.54 12.77 1.16
CA LEU A 68 3.48 11.80 1.43
C LEU A 68 3.94 10.35 1.30
N TYR A 69 5.09 10.07 0.66
CA TYR A 69 5.54 8.70 0.40
C TYR A 69 5.69 7.91 1.70
N LYS A 70 6.36 8.52 2.69
CA LYS A 70 6.55 7.90 4.01
C LYS A 70 5.21 7.65 4.68
N GLN A 71 4.30 8.63 4.66
CA GLN A 71 2.98 8.50 5.29
C GLN A 71 2.15 7.38 4.65
N ILE A 72 2.07 7.34 3.31
CA ILE A 72 1.35 6.28 2.58
C ILE A 72 2.00 4.93 2.88
N GLY A 73 3.33 4.83 2.88
CA GLY A 73 4.03 3.58 3.20
C GLY A 73 3.78 3.10 4.64
N TYR A 74 3.77 4.00 5.63
CA TYR A 74 3.47 3.65 7.02
C TYR A 74 2.02 3.18 7.18
N GLU A 75 1.06 3.85 6.56
CA GLU A 75 -0.34 3.45 6.64
C GLU A 75 -0.60 2.16 5.85
N ALA A 76 0.02 1.96 4.69
CA ALA A 76 -0.05 0.69 3.94
C ALA A 76 0.51 -0.48 4.77
N LYS A 77 1.62 -0.24 5.49
CA LYS A 77 2.17 -1.23 6.42
C LYS A 77 1.17 -1.60 7.52
N ARG A 78 0.48 -0.61 8.11
CA ARG A 78 -0.55 -0.84 9.13
C ARG A 78 -1.74 -1.62 8.57
N TYR A 79 -2.22 -1.21 7.40
CA TYR A 79 -3.31 -1.85 6.67
C TYR A 79 -3.03 -3.34 6.38
N ILE A 80 -1.84 -3.66 5.86
CA ILE A 80 -1.46 -5.07 5.64
C ILE A 80 -1.25 -5.81 6.97
N LYS A 81 -0.67 -5.16 7.99
CA LYS A 81 -0.37 -5.81 9.28
C LYS A 81 -1.63 -6.39 9.95
N SER A 82 -2.77 -5.71 9.88
CA SER A 82 -4.01 -6.18 10.50
C SER A 82 -4.60 -7.42 9.84
N GLN A 83 -4.28 -7.70 8.57
CA GLN A 83 -4.92 -8.75 7.79
C GLN A 83 -3.94 -9.79 7.22
N LYS A 84 -2.62 -9.60 7.33
CA LYS A 84 -1.60 -10.41 6.64
C LYS A 84 -1.71 -11.93 6.83
N ASN A 85 -2.25 -12.39 7.96
CA ASN A 85 -2.39 -13.81 8.27
C ASN A 85 -3.52 -14.49 7.48
N TYR A 86 -4.44 -13.70 6.92
CA TYR A 86 -5.60 -14.15 6.15
C TYR A 86 -5.47 -13.84 4.65
N LEU A 87 -4.36 -13.20 4.24
CA LEU A 87 -4.14 -12.83 2.85
C LEU A 87 -3.58 -14.01 2.06
N GLU A 88 -4.44 -14.69 1.31
CA GLU A 88 -4.07 -15.76 0.37
C GLU A 88 -3.74 -15.20 -1.01
N VAL A 89 -2.98 -15.97 -1.79
CA VAL A 89 -2.62 -15.59 -3.17
C VAL A 89 -3.87 -15.60 -4.03
N GLY A 90 -4.12 -14.51 -4.75
CA GLY A 90 -5.33 -14.34 -5.55
C GLY A 90 -5.71 -12.88 -5.77
N THR A 91 -6.79 -12.69 -6.51
CA THR A 91 -7.39 -11.38 -6.78
C THR A 91 -8.50 -11.10 -5.77
N TYR A 92 -8.58 -9.85 -5.32
CA TYR A 92 -9.57 -9.34 -4.37
C TYR A 92 -10.34 -8.23 -5.09
N GLU A 93 -11.65 -8.42 -5.26
CA GLU A 93 -12.57 -7.46 -5.91
C GLU A 93 -13.14 -6.44 -4.90
#